data_AF-A0A9X6X7T9-F1
#
_entry.id   AF-A0A9X6X7T9-F1
#
_cell.length_a   1.000
_cell.length_b   1.000
_cell.length_c   1.000
_cell.angle_alpha   90.00
_cell.angle_beta   90.00
_cell.angle_gamma   90.00
#
_symmetry.space_group_name_H-M   'P 1'
#
loop_
_entity.id
_entity.type
_entity.pdbx_description
1 polymer ?
#
loop_
_entity_poly.entity_id
_entity_poly.type
_entity_poly.pdbx_seq_one_letter_code
_entity_poly.pdbx_strand_id
1 'polypeptide(L)'
;MRELNLDSNEAIEYAKLNAGVVQPSKTSINPYYLGLRIFEDIEERYNNPTKGMRELGVKPGSGREKMFEVRELESDSSFIRNYLTKDLVMREDMYLFQRQGKEYKVTDKAWENVRDQLVVSRVNGGFPYIVVQEGDYLKNGELYLKHSYEHMELDVKYVEKVMPYIHQLWGRGVHLETNIENNSVLFSYDGKNIHRKYI
;
A
#
# COMPACT_ATOMS: atom_id res chain seq x y z
N MET A 1 2.87 -26.54 -3.87
CA MET A 1 3.10 -27.89 -3.31
C MET A 1 2.39 -29.01 -4.07
N ARG A 2 1.22 -28.79 -4.70
CA ARG A 2 0.39 -29.91 -5.21
C ARG A 2 0.90 -30.61 -6.48
N GLU A 3 1.92 -30.08 -7.17
CA GLU A 3 2.37 -30.62 -8.48
C GLU A 3 3.90 -30.58 -8.70
N LEU A 4 4.71 -30.24 -7.69
CA LEU A 4 6.18 -30.24 -7.84
C LEU A 4 6.73 -31.63 -7.54
N ASN A 5 7.54 -32.19 -8.45
CA ASN A 5 8.22 -33.47 -8.26
C ASN A 5 9.48 -33.24 -7.40
N LEU A 6 9.31 -33.19 -6.07
CA LEU A 6 10.36 -32.96 -5.09
C LEU A 6 10.61 -34.23 -4.28
N ASP A 7 11.87 -34.45 -3.88
CA ASP A 7 12.16 -35.46 -2.86
C ASP A 7 11.67 -35.02 -1.46
N SER A 8 11.71 -35.94 -0.49
CA SER A 8 11.19 -35.64 0.86
C SER A 8 11.94 -34.52 1.58
N ASN A 9 13.26 -34.40 1.37
CA ASN A 9 14.06 -33.34 1.99
C ASN A 9 13.77 -31.99 1.34
N GLU A 10 13.73 -31.96 0.01
CA GLU A 10 13.38 -30.77 -0.78
C GLU A 10 11.97 -30.29 -0.46
N ALA A 11 11.01 -31.20 -0.29
CA ALA A 11 9.65 -30.86 0.08
C ALA A 11 9.58 -30.19 1.46
N ILE A 12 10.33 -30.69 2.45
CA ILE A 12 10.42 -30.09 3.80
C ILE A 12 11.07 -28.72 3.73
N GLU A 13 12.18 -28.59 3.00
CA GLU A 13 12.92 -27.33 2.87
C GLU A 13 12.07 -26.25 2.18
N TYR A 14 11.42 -26.62 1.07
CA TYR A 14 10.47 -25.75 0.37
C TYR A 14 9.31 -25.35 1.27
N ALA A 15 8.69 -26.30 1.99
CA ALA A 15 7.59 -26.01 2.89
C ALA A 15 7.99 -25.01 3.98
N LYS A 16 9.20 -25.17 4.54
CA LYS A 16 9.75 -24.25 5.55
C LYS A 16 9.99 -22.85 4.98
N LEU A 17 10.60 -22.75 3.80
CA LEU A 17 10.82 -21.48 3.09
C LEU A 17 9.49 -20.78 2.77
N ASN A 18 8.57 -21.49 2.14
CA ASN A 18 7.27 -20.96 1.76
C ASN A 18 6.48 -20.48 2.98
N ALA A 19 6.44 -21.27 4.06
CA ALA A 19 5.76 -20.89 5.30
C ALA A 19 6.35 -19.61 5.92
N GLY A 20 7.66 -19.39 5.81
CA GLY A 20 8.30 -18.14 6.22
C GLY A 20 7.90 -16.95 5.35
N VAL A 21 7.82 -17.13 4.03
CA VAL A 21 7.45 -16.07 3.07
C VAL A 21 6.00 -15.64 3.25
N VAL A 22 5.07 -16.58 3.45
CA VAL A 22 3.63 -16.29 3.58
C VAL A 22 3.18 -16.13 5.02
N GLN A 23 4.11 -15.95 5.97
CA GLN A 23 3.75 -15.83 7.38
C GLN A 23 2.92 -14.56 7.62
N PRO A 24 1.70 -14.65 8.20
CA PRO A 24 0.93 -13.46 8.54
C PRO A 24 1.58 -12.71 9.72
N SER A 25 1.44 -11.39 9.72
CA SER A 25 1.89 -10.51 10.80
C SER A 25 0.68 -9.96 11.57
N LYS A 26 0.85 -9.74 12.88
CA LYS A 26 -0.21 -9.18 13.74
C LYS A 26 -0.35 -7.67 13.61
N THR A 27 0.69 -6.98 13.14
CA THR A 27 0.77 -5.51 13.14
C THR A 27 1.01 -4.93 11.75
N SER A 28 1.18 -5.77 10.75
CA SER A 28 1.40 -5.36 9.37
C SER A 28 0.79 -6.38 8.43
N ILE A 29 0.46 -5.94 7.22
CA ILE A 29 0.02 -6.85 6.18
C ILE A 29 1.25 -7.44 5.49
N ASN A 30 1.29 -8.78 5.42
CA ASN A 30 2.23 -9.46 4.54
C ASN A 30 1.64 -9.51 3.13
N PRO A 31 2.23 -8.81 2.13
CA PRO A 31 1.69 -8.78 0.78
C PRO A 31 1.72 -10.15 0.09
N TYR A 32 2.68 -11.02 0.41
CA TYR A 32 2.73 -12.38 -0.16
C TYR A 32 1.59 -13.25 0.34
N TYR A 33 1.29 -13.15 1.64
CA TYR A 33 0.13 -13.83 2.22
C TYR A 33 -1.17 -13.31 1.59
N LEU A 34 -1.38 -11.99 1.60
CA LEU A 34 -2.60 -11.39 1.06
C LEU A 34 -2.81 -11.75 -0.42
N GLY A 35 -1.77 -11.60 -1.24
CA GLY A 35 -1.83 -11.94 -2.67
C GLY A 35 -2.17 -13.42 -2.89
N LEU A 36 -1.55 -14.32 -2.12
CA LEU A 36 -1.87 -15.75 -2.17
C LEU A 36 -3.34 -16.00 -1.86
N ARG A 37 -3.88 -15.42 -0.77
CA ARG A 37 -5.28 -15.61 -0.38
C ARG A 37 -6.26 -15.07 -1.42
N ILE A 38 -5.96 -13.94 -2.05
CA ILE A 38 -6.77 -13.40 -3.14
C ILE A 38 -6.75 -14.34 -4.35
N PHE A 39 -5.59 -14.89 -4.73
CA PHE A 39 -5.49 -15.83 -5.84
C PHE A 39 -6.18 -17.17 -5.55
N GLU A 40 -6.08 -17.70 -4.32
CA GLU A 40 -6.84 -18.87 -3.87
C GLU A 40 -8.35 -18.63 -3.98
N ASP A 41 -8.83 -17.45 -3.57
CA ASP A 41 -10.24 -17.07 -3.70
C ASP A 41 -10.69 -16.96 -5.17
N ILE A 42 -9.86 -16.39 -6.05
CA ILE A 42 -10.12 -16.35 -7.50
C ILE A 42 -10.22 -17.78 -8.05
N GLU A 43 -9.25 -18.63 -7.77
CA GLU A 43 -9.24 -20.01 -8.27
C GLU A 43 -10.48 -20.78 -7.78
N GLU A 44 -10.84 -20.66 -6.50
CA GLU A 44 -12.00 -21.30 -5.91
C GLU A 44 -13.31 -20.87 -6.59
N ARG A 45 -13.52 -19.54 -6.75
CA ARG A 45 -14.76 -18.98 -7.33
C ARG A 45 -14.93 -19.31 -8.81
N TYR A 46 -13.84 -19.30 -9.58
CA TYR A 46 -13.90 -19.58 -11.02
C TYR A 46 -13.87 -21.09 -11.31
N ASN A 47 -13.34 -21.91 -10.40
CA ASN A 47 -13.55 -23.35 -10.47
C ASN A 47 -15.00 -23.74 -10.15
N ASN A 48 -15.62 -23.05 -9.19
CA ASN A 48 -16.98 -23.30 -8.72
C ASN A 48 -17.89 -22.07 -8.90
N PRO A 49 -18.17 -21.64 -10.15
CA PRO A 49 -18.89 -20.40 -10.40
C PRO A 49 -20.34 -20.48 -9.94
N THR A 50 -20.82 -19.38 -9.35
CA THR A 50 -22.24 -19.21 -8.99
C THR A 50 -23.13 -19.18 -10.23
N LYS A 51 -24.45 -19.30 -10.06
CA LYS A 51 -25.41 -19.24 -11.18
C LYS A 51 -25.23 -17.95 -12.00
N GLY A 52 -25.10 -16.80 -11.34
CA GLY A 52 -24.89 -15.52 -12.01
C GLY A 52 -23.58 -15.45 -12.79
N MET A 53 -22.48 -16.01 -12.25
CA MET A 53 -21.22 -16.09 -12.98
C MET A 53 -21.32 -16.96 -14.23
N ARG A 54 -22.08 -18.07 -14.17
CA ARG A 54 -22.34 -18.93 -15.33
C ARG A 54 -23.18 -18.22 -16.40
N GLU A 55 -24.17 -17.44 -15.99
CA GLU A 55 -24.99 -16.62 -16.90
C GLU A 55 -24.13 -15.53 -17.60
N LEU A 56 -23.07 -15.04 -16.94
CA LEU A 56 -22.06 -14.15 -17.52
C LEU A 56 -20.99 -14.88 -18.36
N GLY A 57 -21.10 -16.20 -18.54
CA GLY A 57 -20.21 -17.00 -19.39
C GLY A 57 -19.01 -17.64 -18.69
N VAL A 58 -18.91 -17.57 -17.35
CA VAL A 58 -17.83 -18.25 -16.61
C VAL A 58 -18.02 -19.77 -16.67
N LYS A 59 -16.98 -20.47 -17.11
CA LYS A 59 -16.96 -21.93 -17.20
C LYS A 59 -16.47 -22.55 -15.89
N PRO A 60 -17.13 -23.58 -15.35
CA PRO A 60 -16.58 -24.34 -14.23
C PRO A 60 -15.19 -24.89 -14.55
N GLY A 61 -14.30 -24.90 -13.56
CA GLY A 61 -12.90 -25.31 -13.72
C GLY A 61 -11.98 -24.27 -14.38
N SER A 62 -12.45 -23.05 -14.66
CA SER A 62 -11.63 -22.01 -15.29
C SER A 62 -10.79 -21.18 -14.30
N GLY A 63 -10.61 -21.65 -13.06
CA GLY A 63 -9.92 -20.91 -12.00
C GLY A 63 -8.49 -20.53 -12.35
N ARG A 64 -7.71 -21.51 -12.81
CA ARG A 64 -6.31 -21.29 -13.18
C ARG A 64 -6.18 -20.34 -14.37
N GLU A 65 -7.01 -20.49 -15.40
CA GLU A 65 -7.05 -19.57 -16.55
C GLU A 65 -7.31 -18.13 -16.07
N LYS A 66 -8.29 -17.94 -15.18
CA LYS A 66 -8.59 -16.62 -14.64
C LYS A 66 -7.44 -16.03 -13.84
N MET A 67 -6.73 -16.83 -13.03
CA MET A 67 -5.56 -16.34 -12.30
C MET A 67 -4.49 -15.78 -13.24
N PHE A 68 -4.23 -16.44 -14.36
CA PHE A 68 -3.24 -15.97 -15.34
C PHE A 68 -3.71 -14.70 -16.07
N GLU A 69 -4.99 -14.64 -16.45
CA GLU A 69 -5.60 -13.43 -17.02
C GLU A 69 -5.47 -12.24 -16.06
N VAL A 70 -5.79 -12.44 -14.78
CA VAL A 70 -5.66 -11.40 -13.73
C VAL A 70 -4.21 -10.93 -13.61
N ARG A 71 -3.23 -11.84 -13.63
CA ARG A 71 -1.81 -11.48 -13.57
C ARG A 71 -1.32 -10.69 -14.78
N GLU A 72 -1.95 -10.86 -15.93
CA GLU A 72 -1.59 -10.17 -17.17
C GLU A 72 -2.22 -8.78 -17.25
N LEU A 73 -3.45 -8.63 -16.76
CA LEU A 73 -4.25 -7.41 -16.95
C LEU A 73 -4.24 -6.45 -15.76
N GLU A 74 -4.06 -6.95 -14.55
CA GLU A 74 -4.24 -6.14 -13.33
C GLU A 74 -2.92 -5.55 -12.82
N SER A 75 -2.97 -4.28 -12.42
CA SER A 75 -1.97 -3.66 -11.54
C SER A 75 -2.23 -4.04 -10.08
N ASP A 76 -1.26 -3.84 -9.17
CA ASP A 76 -1.46 -4.08 -7.73
C ASP A 76 -2.72 -3.38 -7.17
N SER A 77 -2.96 -2.14 -7.60
CA SER A 77 -4.09 -1.34 -7.14
C SER A 77 -5.43 -1.90 -7.63
N SER A 78 -5.50 -2.26 -8.91
CA SER A 78 -6.73 -2.79 -9.51
C SER A 78 -6.99 -4.24 -9.08
N PHE A 79 -5.92 -5.03 -8.88
CA PHE A 79 -5.98 -6.37 -8.30
C PHE A 79 -6.64 -6.36 -6.91
N ILE A 80 -6.17 -5.52 -5.99
CA ILE A 80 -6.79 -5.39 -4.66
C ILE A 80 -8.23 -4.88 -4.79
N ARG A 81 -8.46 -3.82 -5.58
CA ARG A 81 -9.78 -3.22 -5.74
C ARG A 81 -10.84 -4.21 -6.24
N ASN A 82 -10.48 -5.03 -7.23
CA ASN A 82 -11.40 -5.90 -7.94
C ASN A 82 -11.58 -7.27 -7.25
N TYR A 83 -10.54 -7.77 -6.57
CA TYR A 83 -10.51 -9.15 -6.08
C TYR A 83 -10.39 -9.31 -4.56
N LEU A 84 -10.14 -8.24 -3.80
CA LEU A 84 -10.31 -8.28 -2.34
C LEU A 84 -11.81 -8.16 -2.00
N THR A 85 -12.49 -9.30 -2.02
CA THR A 85 -13.95 -9.38 -1.82
C THR A 85 -14.33 -9.22 -0.36
N LYS A 86 -15.59 -8.84 -0.11
CA LYS A 86 -16.17 -8.80 1.24
C LYS A 86 -16.01 -10.13 1.98
N ASP A 87 -16.33 -11.24 1.32
CA ASP A 87 -16.26 -12.57 1.91
C ASP A 87 -14.81 -12.93 2.28
N LEU A 88 -13.83 -12.53 1.47
CA LEU A 88 -12.42 -12.74 1.77
C LEU A 88 -11.96 -11.89 2.97
N VAL A 89 -12.30 -10.59 2.99
CA VAL A 89 -11.99 -9.70 4.12
C VAL A 89 -12.54 -10.24 5.43
N MET A 90 -13.77 -10.76 5.41
CA MET A 90 -14.39 -11.36 6.60
C MET A 90 -13.76 -12.70 6.97
N ARG A 91 -13.45 -13.56 5.99
CA ARG A 91 -12.79 -14.86 6.20
C ARG A 91 -11.40 -14.71 6.83
N GLU A 92 -10.67 -13.67 6.44
CA GLU A 92 -9.33 -13.35 6.95
C GLU A 92 -9.34 -12.45 8.20
N ASP A 93 -10.53 -12.09 8.73
CA ASP A 93 -10.72 -11.16 9.86
C ASP A 93 -9.88 -9.88 9.73
N MET A 94 -9.93 -9.26 8.54
CA MET A 94 -9.17 -8.04 8.27
C MET A 94 -9.88 -6.81 8.86
N TYR A 95 -9.12 -5.92 9.47
CA TYR A 95 -9.62 -4.68 10.06
C TYR A 95 -8.57 -3.57 10.04
N LEU A 96 -9.02 -2.32 10.11
CA LEU A 96 -8.16 -1.17 10.31
C LEU A 96 -7.95 -0.95 11.81
N PHE A 97 -6.73 -0.58 12.18
CA PHE A 97 -6.40 -0.26 13.55
C PHE A 97 -5.43 0.91 13.61
N GLN A 98 -5.47 1.66 14.71
CA GLN A 98 -4.59 2.78 14.96
C GLN A 98 -4.03 2.69 16.38
N ARG A 99 -2.81 3.17 16.57
CA ARG A 99 -2.22 3.32 17.89
C ARG A 99 -2.80 4.54 18.59
N GLN A 100 -3.52 4.34 19.68
CA GLN A 100 -3.99 5.39 20.58
C GLN A 100 -3.16 5.33 21.87
N GLY A 101 -2.18 6.22 22.00
CA GLY A 101 -1.23 6.20 23.11
C GLY A 101 -0.33 4.97 23.10
N LYS A 102 -0.49 4.09 24.10
CA LYS A 102 0.27 2.83 24.23
C LYS A 102 -0.45 1.60 23.65
N GLU A 103 -1.71 1.73 23.27
CA GLU A 103 -2.55 0.61 22.84
C GLU A 103 -2.93 0.74 21.36
N TYR A 104 -3.15 -0.41 20.72
CA TYR A 104 -3.76 -0.46 19.39
C TYR A 104 -5.26 -0.67 19.54
N LYS A 105 -6.05 0.15 18.84
CA LYS A 105 -7.51 0.00 18.79
C LYS A 105 -7.95 -0.21 17.36
N VAL A 106 -8.88 -1.13 17.17
CA VAL A 106 -9.58 -1.33 15.90
C VAL A 106 -10.41 -0.08 15.63
N THR A 107 -10.18 0.55 14.49
CA THR A 107 -10.90 1.76 14.07
C THR A 107 -12.05 1.43 13.14
N ASP A 108 -11.90 0.39 12.31
CA ASP A 108 -12.91 0.01 11.34
C ASP A 108 -12.83 -1.47 10.96
N LYS A 109 -13.97 -2.06 10.59
CA LYS A 109 -14.12 -3.42 10.06
C LYS A 109 -14.93 -3.47 8.75
N ALA A 110 -15.41 -2.33 8.25
CA ALA A 110 -16.11 -2.28 6.98
C ALA A 110 -15.16 -2.67 5.85
N TRP A 111 -15.59 -3.60 5.00
CA TRP A 111 -14.72 -4.20 3.99
C TRP A 111 -14.31 -3.19 2.91
N GLU A 112 -15.18 -2.25 2.58
CA GLU A 112 -14.89 -1.14 1.66
C GLU A 112 -13.71 -0.34 2.18
N ASN A 113 -13.73 0.02 3.46
CA ASN A 113 -12.69 0.86 4.07
C ASN A 113 -11.36 0.11 4.19
N VAL A 114 -11.38 -1.19 4.52
CA VAL A 114 -10.18 -2.04 4.52
C VAL A 114 -9.57 -2.13 3.13
N ARG A 115 -10.39 -2.40 2.10
CA ARG A 115 -9.94 -2.48 0.71
C ARG A 115 -9.38 -1.14 0.24
N ASP A 116 -10.12 -0.05 0.47
CA ASP A 116 -9.76 1.26 -0.05
C ASP A 116 -8.47 1.78 0.59
N GLN A 117 -8.26 1.54 1.89
CA GLN A 117 -6.97 1.82 2.54
C GLN A 117 -5.81 1.02 1.93
N LEU A 118 -6.03 -0.26 1.64
CA LEU A 118 -5.03 -1.09 0.97
C LEU A 118 -4.70 -0.59 -0.45
N VAL A 119 -5.72 -0.16 -1.20
CA VAL A 119 -5.53 0.45 -2.53
C VAL A 119 -4.75 1.75 -2.42
N VAL A 120 -5.12 2.65 -1.50
CA VAL A 120 -4.41 3.92 -1.25
C VAL A 120 -2.95 3.68 -0.89
N SER A 121 -2.66 2.64 -0.08
CA SER A 121 -1.28 2.28 0.27
C SER A 121 -0.42 1.85 -0.92
N ARG A 122 -1.02 1.58 -2.08
CA ARG A 122 -0.35 1.21 -3.34
C ARG A 122 -0.34 2.33 -4.37
N VAL A 123 -1.01 3.45 -4.12
CA VAL A 123 -0.90 4.64 -4.97
C VAL A 123 0.56 5.12 -4.93
N ASN A 124 1.15 5.32 -6.11
CA ASN A 124 2.58 5.62 -6.28
C ASN A 124 3.52 4.64 -5.54
N GLY A 125 3.12 3.37 -5.40
CA GLY A 125 3.89 2.37 -4.66
C GLY A 125 3.98 2.63 -3.14
N GLY A 126 3.11 3.49 -2.61
CA GLY A 126 3.15 3.94 -1.22
C GLY A 126 4.18 5.05 -0.95
N PHE A 127 4.78 5.60 -2.01
CA PHE A 127 5.70 6.74 -1.88
C PHE A 127 4.95 8.06 -2.04
N PRO A 128 5.28 9.08 -1.22
CA PRO A 128 4.68 10.39 -1.37
C PRO A 128 5.08 11.03 -2.71
N TYR A 129 4.11 11.70 -3.35
CA TYR A 129 4.35 12.37 -4.62
C TYR A 129 4.71 13.84 -4.40
N ILE A 130 5.99 14.16 -4.53
CA ILE A 130 6.52 15.51 -4.29
C ILE A 130 7.08 16.06 -5.59
N VAL A 131 6.68 17.28 -5.94
CA VAL A 131 7.13 17.99 -7.14
C VAL A 131 7.84 19.29 -6.79
N VAL A 132 8.75 19.71 -7.66
CA VAL A 132 9.29 21.07 -7.63
C VAL A 132 8.23 22.00 -8.20
N GLN A 133 7.65 22.85 -7.36
CA GLN A 133 6.70 23.86 -7.79
C GLN A 133 7.40 25.13 -8.26
N GLU A 134 8.48 25.53 -7.57
CA GLU A 134 9.27 26.71 -7.94
C GLU A 134 10.75 26.53 -7.54
N GLY A 135 11.68 26.85 -8.44
CA GLY A 135 13.12 26.77 -8.21
C GLY A 135 13.80 28.12 -7.96
N ASP A 136 13.05 29.20 -7.95
CA ASP A 136 13.51 30.55 -7.61
C ASP A 136 12.52 31.21 -6.64
N TYR A 137 12.16 30.47 -5.59
CA TYR A 137 11.17 30.91 -4.61
C TYR A 137 11.63 32.21 -3.95
N LEU A 138 10.69 33.15 -3.82
CA LEU A 138 10.93 34.52 -3.33
C LEU A 138 12.05 35.28 -4.08
N LYS A 139 12.41 34.83 -5.31
CA LYS A 139 13.52 35.36 -6.10
C LYS A 139 14.88 35.29 -5.40
N ASN A 140 15.07 34.28 -4.54
CA ASN A 140 16.31 34.07 -3.80
C ASN A 140 17.05 32.77 -4.19
N GLY A 141 16.62 32.11 -5.28
CA GLY A 141 17.11 30.79 -5.68
C GLY A 141 16.74 29.68 -4.69
N GLU A 142 15.71 29.89 -3.87
CA GLU A 142 15.23 28.90 -2.90
C GLU A 142 14.30 27.90 -3.58
N LEU A 143 14.27 26.67 -3.06
CA LEU A 143 13.50 25.58 -3.63
C LEU A 143 12.15 25.47 -2.95
N TYR A 144 11.06 25.53 -3.71
CA TYR A 144 9.71 25.25 -3.23
C TYR A 144 9.23 23.90 -3.78
N LEU A 145 9.01 22.98 -2.85
CA LEU A 145 8.46 21.65 -3.08
C LEU A 145 7.00 21.62 -2.65
N LYS A 146 6.17 20.95 -3.44
CA LYS A 146 4.78 20.68 -3.09
C LYS A 146 4.55 19.18 -3.03
N HIS A 147 4.07 18.70 -1.89
CA HIS A 147 3.51 17.37 -1.77
C HIS A 147 2.08 17.37 -2.34
N SER A 148 1.83 16.58 -3.37
CA SER A 148 0.46 16.30 -3.81
C SER A 148 -0.20 15.36 -2.81
N TYR A 149 -0.90 15.95 -1.84
CA TYR A 149 -1.59 15.21 -0.80
C TYR A 149 -2.77 14.41 -1.38
N GLU A 150 -2.64 13.08 -1.36
CA GLU A 150 -3.68 12.12 -1.74
C GLU A 150 -4.08 11.27 -0.53
N HIS A 151 -4.52 11.92 0.54
CA HIS A 151 -4.93 11.30 1.82
C HIS A 151 -3.82 10.59 2.61
N MET A 152 -2.58 10.67 2.16
CA MET A 152 -1.40 10.19 2.89
C MET A 152 -0.60 11.38 3.40
N GLU A 153 -0.52 11.52 4.73
CA GLU A 153 0.33 12.54 5.36
C GLU A 153 1.80 12.12 5.34
N LEU A 154 2.71 13.10 5.34
CA LEU A 154 4.13 12.83 5.53
C LEU A 154 4.42 12.63 7.02
N ASP A 155 5.27 11.66 7.36
CA ASP A 155 5.80 11.54 8.70
C ASP A 155 6.66 12.77 9.03
N VAL A 156 6.21 13.57 10.00
CA VAL A 156 6.85 14.83 10.39
C VAL A 156 8.30 14.63 10.82
N LYS A 157 8.60 13.57 11.58
CA LYS A 157 9.97 13.29 12.03
C LYS A 157 10.87 12.90 10.86
N TYR A 158 10.31 12.24 9.86
CA TYR A 158 11.02 11.90 8.64
C TYR A 158 11.27 13.14 7.79
N VAL A 159 10.27 13.99 7.57
CA VAL A 159 10.42 15.29 6.88
C VAL A 159 11.52 16.13 7.53
N GLU A 160 11.50 16.25 8.86
CA GLU A 160 12.51 17.00 9.61
C GLU A 160 13.94 16.47 9.42
N LYS A 161 14.10 15.18 9.12
CA LYS A 161 15.42 14.59 8.82
C LYS A 161 15.79 14.70 7.35
N VAL A 162 14.83 14.71 6.44
CA VAL A 162 15.07 14.72 4.99
C VAL A 162 15.38 16.13 4.48
N MET A 163 14.73 17.17 5.00
CA MET A 163 14.92 18.56 4.56
C MET A 163 16.39 19.03 4.55
N PRO A 164 17.23 18.71 5.56
CA PRO A 164 18.66 19.02 5.53
C PRO A 164 19.41 18.38 4.35
N TYR A 165 19.06 17.17 3.95
CA TYR A 165 19.69 16.50 2.81
C TYR A 165 19.26 17.11 1.48
N ILE A 166 18.00 17.53 1.35
CA ILE A 166 17.54 18.26 0.15
C ILE A 166 18.29 19.58 0.03
N HIS A 167 18.44 20.32 1.13
CA HIS A 167 19.23 21.54 1.16
C HIS A 167 20.70 21.29 0.81
N GLN A 168 21.29 20.19 1.30
CA GLN A 168 22.66 19.83 0.93
C GLN A 168 22.82 19.66 -0.59
N LEU A 169 21.82 19.08 -1.27
CA LEU A 169 21.84 18.89 -2.72
C LEU A 169 21.54 20.19 -3.49
N TRP A 170 20.58 20.99 -3.00
CA TRP A 170 20.16 22.23 -3.66
C TRP A 170 21.12 23.41 -3.42
N GLY A 171 21.69 23.50 -2.22
CA GLY A 171 22.64 24.53 -1.80
C GLY A 171 22.03 25.81 -1.24
N ARG A 172 20.70 25.93 -1.22
CA ARG A 172 19.94 27.10 -0.70
C ARG A 172 18.73 26.63 0.11
N GLY A 173 18.01 27.58 0.70
CA GLY A 173 16.78 27.34 1.46
C GLY A 173 15.79 26.46 0.71
N VAL A 174 15.15 25.55 1.46
CA VAL A 174 14.18 24.59 0.92
C VAL A 174 12.87 24.71 1.70
N HIS A 175 11.76 24.71 0.96
CA HIS A 175 10.41 24.80 1.48
C HIS A 175 9.61 23.59 0.98
N LEU A 176 8.90 22.90 1.88
CA LEU A 176 8.02 21.78 1.55
C LEU A 176 6.63 22.07 2.07
N GLU A 177 5.69 22.29 1.15
CA GLU A 177 4.27 22.39 1.42
C GLU A 177 3.63 21.00 1.48
N THR A 178 2.87 20.74 2.54
CA THR A 178 2.10 19.50 2.70
C THR A 178 0.86 19.72 3.58
N ASN A 179 0.05 18.68 3.80
CA ASN A 179 -1.14 18.71 4.64
C ASN A 179 -0.93 17.81 5.87
N ILE A 180 -1.29 18.32 7.05
CA ILE A 180 -1.29 17.60 8.32
C ILE A 180 -2.62 17.90 9.02
N GLU A 181 -3.37 16.86 9.39
CA GLU A 181 -4.69 16.95 10.02
C GLU A 181 -5.63 17.87 9.21
N ASN A 182 -5.62 17.73 7.88
CA ASN A 182 -6.33 18.57 6.91
C ASN A 182 -5.94 20.06 6.87
N ASN A 183 -4.88 20.47 7.56
CA ASN A 183 -4.35 21.83 7.49
C ASN A 183 -3.12 21.89 6.60
N SER A 184 -3.03 22.91 5.76
CA SER A 184 -1.82 23.15 4.96
C SER A 184 -0.69 23.65 5.86
N VAL A 185 0.49 23.05 5.69
CA VAL A 185 1.69 23.29 6.49
C VAL A 185 2.88 23.45 5.56
N LEU A 186 3.66 24.50 5.81
CA LEU A 186 4.94 24.74 5.16
C LEU A 186 6.08 24.42 6.13
N PHE A 187 6.94 23.50 5.73
CA PHE A 187 8.23 23.24 6.36
C PHE A 187 9.31 24.01 5.61
N SER A 188 10.08 24.84 6.30
CA SER A 188 11.16 25.63 5.71
C SER A 188 12.47 25.30 6.42
N TYR A 189 13.53 25.04 5.66
CA TYR A 189 14.87 24.82 6.19
C TYR A 189 15.85 25.84 5.62
N ASP A 190 16.48 26.61 6.50
CA ASP A 190 17.38 27.74 6.17
C ASP A 190 18.87 27.37 6.18
N GLY A 191 19.19 26.07 6.34
CA GLY A 191 20.56 25.58 6.51
C GLY A 191 20.97 25.37 7.97
N LYS A 192 20.17 25.81 8.94
CA LYS A 192 20.42 25.62 10.38
C LYS A 192 19.24 25.00 11.10
N ASN A 193 18.04 25.56 10.91
CA ASN A 193 16.84 25.15 11.63
C ASN A 193 15.68 24.89 10.68
N ILE A 194 14.78 24.01 11.14
CA ILE A 194 13.52 23.75 10.46
C ILE A 194 12.43 24.58 11.13
N HIS A 195 11.72 25.35 10.32
CA HIS A 195 10.57 26.14 10.73
C HIS A 195 9.30 25.50 10.17
N ARG A 196 8.28 25.36 11.02
CA ARG A 196 6.96 24.88 10.63
C ARG A 196 5.95 26.01 10.75
N LYS A 197 5.20 26.26 9.68
CA LYS A 197 4.15 27.29 9.65
C LYS A 197 2.86 26.71 9.05
N TYR A 198 1.73 26.94 9.70
CA TYR A 198 0.42 26.69 9.10
C TYR A 198 0.08 27.83 8.13
N ILE A 199 -0.42 27.49 6.94
CA ILE A 199 -0.70 28.43 5.85
C ILE A 199 -2.16 28.36 5.39
#